data_AF-A0A1V5HP87-F1
#
_entry.id   AF-A0A1V5HP87-F1
#
_cell.length_a   1.000
_cell.length_b   1.000
_cell.length_c   1.000
_cell.angle_alpha   90.00
_cell.angle_beta   90.00
_cell.angle_gamma   90.00
#
_symmetry.space_group_name_H-M   'P 1'
#
loop_
_entity.id
_entity.type
_entity.pdbx_description
1 polymer ?
#
loop_
_entity_poly.entity_id
_entity_poly.type
_entity_poly.pdbx_seq_one_letter_code
_entity_poly.pdbx_strand_id
1 'polypeptide(L)'
;MVFATLRNLLFVDNPERLELFPLPRESWFAPGNEIRIEDAPSRFGLISLRMSSTVNEIQLHFEKLPKFVPPDIMINLPYKTKIKQEDDFILKREEDTSFIINGWPSIVRFLRV
;
A
#
# COMPACT_ATOMS: atom_id res chain seq x y z
N MET A 1 -18.56 13.66 5.35
CA MET A 1 -17.16 14.13 5.48
C MET A 1 -16.26 13.12 6.18
N VAL A 2 -16.64 12.53 7.32
CA VAL A 2 -15.81 11.56 8.08
C VAL A 2 -15.30 10.37 7.24
N PHE A 3 -16.14 9.81 6.36
CA PHE A 3 -15.73 8.71 5.47
C PHE A 3 -14.58 9.08 4.53
N ALA A 4 -14.60 10.29 3.96
CA ALA A 4 -13.53 10.78 3.09
C ALA A 4 -12.23 10.97 3.89
N THR A 5 -12.34 11.46 5.13
CA THR A 5 -11.18 11.62 6.02
C THR A 5 -10.54 10.27 6.36
N LEU A 6 -11.34 9.26 6.76
CA LEU A 6 -10.83 7.92 7.09
C LEU A 6 -10.19 7.26 5.87
N ARG A 7 -10.84 7.34 4.71
CA ARG A 7 -10.31 6.83 3.44
C ARG A 7 -8.97 7.48 3.10
N ASN A 8 -8.85 8.80 3.26
CA ASN A 8 -7.62 9.55 2.99
C ASN A 8 -6.50 9.28 4.01
N LEU A 9 -6.79 8.70 5.18
CA LEU A 9 -5.76 8.18 6.08
C LEU A 9 -5.13 6.88 5.55
N LEU A 10 -5.88 6.11 4.77
CA LEU A 10 -5.43 4.83 4.22
C LEU A 10 -4.85 4.97 2.81
N PHE A 11 -5.44 5.83 1.96
CA PHE A 11 -4.88 6.11 0.65
C PHE A 11 -5.32 7.44 0.04
N VAL A 12 -4.49 7.99 -0.85
CA VAL A 12 -4.78 9.17 -1.67
C VAL A 12 -4.57 8.81 -3.14
N ASP A 13 -5.55 9.12 -3.97
CA ASP A 13 -5.58 8.83 -5.40
C ASP A 13 -5.31 10.10 -6.22
N ASN A 14 -4.03 10.44 -6.35
CA ASN A 14 -3.58 11.51 -7.22
C ASN A 14 -3.70 11.07 -8.70
N PRO A 15 -3.76 12.02 -9.66
CA PRO A 15 -3.83 11.67 -11.08
C PRO A 15 -2.70 10.75 -11.55
N GLU A 16 -1.48 10.98 -11.06
CA GLU A 16 -0.27 10.26 -11.49
C GLU A 16 0.09 9.06 -10.60
N ARG A 17 -0.49 8.93 -9.40
CA ARG A 17 -0.14 7.86 -8.47
C ARG A 17 -1.23 7.53 -7.46
N LEU A 18 -1.27 6.27 -7.04
CA LEU A 18 -1.94 5.83 -5.83
C LEU A 18 -0.95 5.86 -4.66
N GLU A 19 -1.28 6.56 -3.59
CA GLU A 19 -0.44 6.66 -2.39
C GLU A 19 -1.11 5.93 -1.23
N LEU A 20 -0.46 4.89 -0.71
CA LEU A 20 -0.92 4.06 0.41
C LEU A 20 -0.27 4.54 1.70
N PHE A 21 -1.09 4.65 2.73
CA PHE A 21 -0.75 5.11 4.07
C PHE A 21 0.02 6.43 4.07
N PRO A 22 -0.53 7.54 3.52
CA PRO A 22 0.17 8.82 3.42
C PRO A 22 0.71 9.36 4.75
N LEU A 23 0.12 8.96 5.88
CA LEU A 23 0.60 9.26 7.22
C LEU A 23 0.54 7.97 8.07
N PRO A 24 1.50 7.04 7.90
CA PRO A 24 1.43 5.74 8.53
C PRO A 24 1.66 5.88 10.04
N ARG A 25 0.90 5.13 10.85
CA ARG A 25 1.12 5.04 12.31
C ARG A 25 1.73 3.69 12.66
N GLU A 26 2.80 3.66 13.44
CA GLU A 26 3.45 2.41 13.87
C GLU A 26 2.46 1.38 14.43
N SER A 27 1.52 1.84 15.26
CA SER A 27 0.50 0.99 15.88
C SER A 27 -0.37 0.26 14.87
N TRP A 28 -0.53 0.75 13.63
CA TRP A 28 -1.27 0.05 12.58
C TRP A 28 -0.53 -1.17 12.07
N PHE A 29 0.80 -1.11 12.09
CA PHE A 29 1.67 -2.16 11.61
C PHE A 29 2.23 -2.99 12.77
N ALA A 30 1.63 -3.01 13.96
CA ALA A 30 2.04 -3.95 15.00
C ALA A 30 1.81 -5.41 14.54
N PRO A 31 2.65 -6.39 14.94
CA PRO A 31 2.42 -7.80 14.58
C PRO A 31 1.03 -8.29 15.00
N GLY A 32 0.36 -9.01 14.10
CA GLY A 32 -1.02 -9.49 14.28
C GLY A 32 -2.08 -8.51 13.79
N ASN A 33 -1.71 -7.27 13.46
CA ASN A 33 -2.66 -6.30 12.92
C ASN A 33 -2.92 -6.52 11.44
N GLU A 34 -4.13 -6.10 11.06
CA GLU A 34 -4.62 -6.15 9.70
C GLU A 34 -5.39 -4.86 9.37
N ILE A 35 -5.18 -4.34 8.17
CA ILE A 35 -6.03 -3.30 7.58
C ILE A 35 -6.62 -3.84 6.29
N ARG A 36 -7.93 -3.72 6.14
CA ARG A 36 -8.63 -4.11 4.92
C ARG A 36 -9.34 -2.91 4.29
N ILE A 37 -9.08 -2.70 3.02
CA ILE A 37 -9.74 -1.74 2.15
C ILE A 37 -10.55 -2.59 1.16
N GLU A 38 -11.87 -2.46 1.17
CA GLU A 38 -12.75 -3.27 0.32
C GLU A 38 -13.64 -2.36 -0.52
N ASP A 39 -13.56 -2.55 -1.85
CA ASP A 39 -14.34 -1.83 -2.85
C ASP A 39 -14.38 -0.30 -2.62
N ALA A 40 -13.25 0.29 -2.22
CA ALA A 40 -13.16 1.69 -1.91
C ALA A 40 -13.08 2.54 -3.19
N PRO A 41 -13.92 3.57 -3.35
CA PRO A 41 -13.91 4.39 -4.57
C PRO A 41 -12.62 5.20 -4.71
N SER A 42 -12.11 5.24 -5.94
CA SER A 42 -10.94 6.03 -6.34
C SER A 42 -11.02 6.47 -7.80
N ARG A 43 -10.11 7.34 -8.23
CA ARG A 43 -9.87 7.70 -9.64
C ARG A 43 -9.61 6.48 -10.53
N PHE A 44 -9.05 5.42 -9.95
CA PHE A 44 -8.65 4.19 -10.63
C PHE A 44 -9.79 3.15 -10.67
N GLY A 45 -10.97 3.49 -10.16
CA GLY A 45 -12.08 2.56 -9.91
C GLY A 45 -12.11 2.12 -8.45
N LEU A 46 -12.68 0.95 -8.21
CA LEU A 46 -12.74 0.38 -6.86
C LEU A 46 -11.40 -0.27 -6.52
N ILE A 47 -10.88 0.06 -5.34
CA ILE A 47 -9.61 -0.47 -4.84
C ILE A 47 -9.91 -1.44 -3.70
N SER A 48 -9.35 -2.65 -3.79
CA SER A 48 -9.40 -3.66 -2.73
C SER A 48 -7.99 -4.10 -2.38
N LEU A 49 -7.58 -3.85 -1.12
CA LEU A 49 -6.24 -4.09 -0.61
C LEU A 49 -6.33 -4.65 0.81
N ARG A 50 -5.38 -5.51 1.15
CA ARG A 50 -5.22 -6.01 2.52
C ARG A 50 -3.78 -5.89 2.96
N MET A 51 -3.57 -5.18 4.06
CA MET A 51 -2.29 -5.14 4.76
C MET A 51 -2.35 -6.12 5.92
N SER A 52 -1.43 -7.07 5.96
CA SER A 52 -1.22 -7.94 7.12
C SER A 52 0.18 -7.74 7.69
N SER A 53 0.27 -7.70 9.00
CA SER A 53 1.53 -7.47 9.70
C SER A 53 1.88 -8.68 10.56
N THR A 54 3.09 -9.20 10.39
CA THR A 54 3.65 -10.28 11.20
C THR A 54 4.86 -9.78 11.98
N VAL A 55 5.44 -10.66 12.81
CA VAL A 55 6.66 -10.36 13.55
C VAL A 55 7.85 -10.11 12.62
N ASN A 56 7.87 -10.69 11.42
CA ASN A 56 9.02 -10.66 10.51
C ASN A 56 8.81 -9.72 9.32
N GLU A 57 7.58 -9.59 8.83
CA GLU A 57 7.28 -8.86 7.61
C GLU A 57 5.90 -8.19 7.62
N ILE A 58 5.75 -7.18 6.77
CA ILE A 58 4.48 -6.57 6.37
C ILE A 58 4.17 -7.06 4.96
N GLN A 59 2.94 -7.49 4.72
CA GLN A 59 2.46 -7.92 3.41
C GLN A 59 1.33 -7.00 2.95
N LEU A 60 1.39 -6.52 1.71
CA LEU A 60 0.31 -5.82 1.04
C LEU A 60 -0.23 -6.69 -0.09
N HIS A 61 -1.45 -7.17 0.06
CA HIS A 61 -2.16 -7.99 -0.93
C HIS A 61 -3.06 -7.08 -1.77
N PHE A 62 -2.94 -7.18 -3.09
CA PHE A 62 -3.80 -6.43 -4.02
C PHE A 62 -4.92 -7.35 -4.51
N GLU A 63 -5.99 -7.42 -3.71
CA GLU A 63 -7.01 -8.48 -3.80
C GLU A 63 -7.84 -8.46 -5.09
N LYS A 64 -8.08 -7.27 -5.67
CA LYS A 64 -8.86 -7.11 -6.92
C LYS A 64 -8.17 -6.13 -7.85
N LEU A 65 -8.19 -6.44 -9.15
CA LEU A 65 -7.71 -5.53 -10.18
C LEU A 65 -8.66 -4.31 -10.30
N PRO A 66 -8.15 -3.07 -10.20
CA PRO A 66 -8.97 -1.88 -10.40
C PRO A 66 -9.36 -1.72 -11.86
N LYS A 67 -10.30 -0.79 -12.11
CA LYS A 67 -10.73 -0.47 -13.48
C LYS A 67 -9.58 0.09 -14.33
N PHE A 68 -8.71 0.87 -13.70
CA PHE A 68 -7.50 1.41 -14.30
C PHE A 68 -6.33 1.13 -13.35
N VAL A 69 -5.23 0.58 -13.86
CA VAL A 69 -4.03 0.40 -13.03
C VAL A 69 -3.37 1.77 -12.83
N PRO A 70 -3.09 2.20 -11.59
CA PRO A 70 -2.36 3.44 -11.34
C PRO A 70 -1.01 3.43 -12.06
N PRO A 71 -0.55 4.58 -12.62
CA PRO A 71 0.77 4.65 -13.24
C PRO A 71 1.88 4.26 -12.27
N ASP A 72 1.80 4.80 -11.04
CA ASP A 72 2.70 4.54 -9.92
C ASP A 72 1.89 4.22 -8.66
N ILE A 73 2.43 3.36 -7.80
CA ILE A 73 1.92 3.09 -6.45
C ILE A 73 3.02 3.42 -5.45
N MET A 74 2.77 4.42 -4.60
CA MET A 74 3.65 4.80 -3.50
C MET A 74 3.15 4.15 -2.20
N ILE A 75 4.04 3.47 -1.50
CA ILE A 75 3.76 2.77 -0.25
C ILE A 75 4.62 3.41 0.82
N ASN A 76 3.98 4.02 1.83
CA ASN A 76 4.69 4.57 2.97
C ASN A 76 4.54 3.65 4.18
N LEU A 77 5.65 3.38 4.85
CA LEU A 77 5.71 2.62 6.09
C LEU A 77 6.22 3.54 7.22
N PRO A 78 5.90 3.25 8.49
CA PRO A 78 6.27 4.14 9.59
C PRO A 78 7.72 3.97 10.06
N TYR A 79 8.46 3.01 9.52
CA TYR A 79 9.85 2.71 9.84
C TYR A 79 10.56 2.08 8.65
N LYS A 80 11.89 2.02 8.71
CA LYS A 80 12.71 1.40 7.67
C LYS A 80 12.38 -0.08 7.56
N THR A 81 12.24 -0.54 6.33
CA THR A 81 12.03 -1.95 5.99
C THR A 81 12.77 -2.25 4.70
N LYS A 82 12.89 -3.53 4.37
CA LYS A 82 13.46 -3.95 3.09
C LYS A 82 12.38 -4.57 2.22
N ILE A 83 12.09 -3.97 1.07
CA ILE A 83 11.18 -4.55 0.10
C ILE A 83 11.79 -5.82 -0.51
N LYS A 84 10.99 -6.88 -0.61
CA LYS A 84 11.36 -8.10 -1.33
C LYS A 84 11.00 -7.92 -2.80
N GLN A 85 12.01 -7.93 -3.67
CA GLN A 85 11.82 -7.86 -5.12
C GLN A 85 11.16 -9.15 -5.62
N GLU A 86 10.14 -8.98 -6.46
CA GLU A 86 9.41 -10.05 -7.16
C GLU A 86 9.18 -9.63 -8.62
N ASP A 87 8.89 -10.59 -9.51
CA ASP A 87 8.81 -10.34 -10.95
C ASP A 87 7.48 -9.65 -11.37
N ASP A 88 6.50 -9.55 -10.46
CA ASP A 88 5.15 -9.05 -10.75
C ASP A 88 4.97 -7.54 -10.54
N PHE A 89 6.03 -6.82 -10.16
CA PHE A 89 6.09 -5.36 -10.14
C PHE A 89 7.49 -4.84 -10.45
N ILE A 90 7.59 -3.55 -10.78
CA ILE A 90 8.87 -2.86 -10.96
C ILE A 90 9.07 -1.87 -9.82
N LEU A 91 10.10 -2.05 -8.99
CA LEU A 91 10.52 -1.03 -8.03
C LEU A 91 11.19 0.13 -8.76
N LYS A 92 10.54 1.29 -8.79
CA LYS A 92 11.08 2.52 -9.40
C LYS A 92 11.99 3.28 -8.44
N ARG A 93 11.61 3.34 -7.16
CA ARG A 93 12.29 4.18 -6.17
C ARG A 93 12.11 3.65 -4.76
N GLU A 94 13.14 3.82 -3.95
CA GLU A 94 13.15 3.52 -2.51
C GLU A 94 13.77 4.71 -1.78
N GLU A 95 13.00 5.29 -0.86
CA GLU A 95 13.36 6.48 -0.07
C GLU A 95 13.04 6.25 1.41
N ASP A 96 14.02 5.81 2.19
CA ASP A 96 13.96 5.58 3.63
C ASP A 96 12.81 4.66 4.11
N THR A 97 11.60 5.19 4.16
CA THR A 97 10.37 4.48 4.57
C THR A 97 9.28 4.48 3.49
N SER A 98 9.59 4.96 2.28
CA SER A 98 8.68 5.11 1.16
C SER A 98 9.19 4.35 -0.08
N PHE A 99 8.29 3.65 -0.74
CA PHE A 99 8.60 2.80 -1.89
C PHE A 99 7.66 3.11 -3.05
N ILE A 100 8.19 3.29 -4.26
CA ILE A 100 7.39 3.54 -5.46
C ILE A 100 7.53 2.35 -6.40
N ILE A 101 6.41 1.72 -6.71
CA ILE A 101 6.35 0.57 -7.63
C ILE A 101 5.43 0.87 -8.82
N ASN A 102 5.62 0.10 -9.89
CA ASN A 102 4.72 0.02 -11.03
C ASN A 102 4.10 -1.35 -11.18
N GLY A 103 2.85 -1.38 -11.60
CA GLY A 103 2.06 -2.60 -11.79
C GLY A 103 0.96 -2.74 -10.75
N TRP A 104 0.31 -3.90 -10.76
CA TRP A 104 -0.69 -4.28 -9.76
C TRP A 104 -0.35 -5.71 -9.29
N PRO A 105 0.71 -5.86 -8.48
CA PRO A 105 1.22 -7.17 -8.09
C PRO A 105 0.23 -7.90 -7.20
N SER A 106 0.34 -9.21 -7.12
CA SER A 106 -0.50 -9.99 -6.20
C SER A 106 -0.20 -9.65 -4.74
N ILE A 107 1.07 -9.49 -4.42
CA ILE A 107 1.57 -9.20 -3.08
C ILE A 107 2.85 -8.37 -3.16
N VAL A 108 3.03 -7.46 -2.21
CA VAL A 108 4.32 -6.79 -1.94
C VAL A 108 4.71 -7.07 -0.50
N ARG A 109 5.95 -7.55 -0.30
CA ARG A 109 6.46 -7.94 1.02
C ARG A 109 7.58 -7.01 1.48
N PHE A 110 7.51 -6.59 2.74
CA PHE A 110 8.50 -5.75 3.40
C PHE A 110 9.02 -6.45 4.63
N LEU A 111 10.32 -6.79 4.63
CA LEU A 111 11.00 -7.38 5.77
C LEU A 111 11.31 -6.30 6.81
N ARG A 112 11.03 -6.58 8.07
CA ARG A 112 11.46 -5.73 9.19
C ARG A 112 12.97 -5.85 9.37
N VAL A 113 13.62 -4.71 9.62
CA VAL A 113 15.09 -4.60 9.82
C VAL A 113 15.37 -4.33 11.29
#